data_AF-A0A6A3JS75-F1
#
_entry.id   AF-A0A6A3JS75-F1
#
_cell.length_a   1.000
_cell.length_b   1.000
_cell.length_c   1.000
_cell.angle_alpha   90.00
_cell.angle_beta   90.00
_cell.angle_gamma   90.00
#
_symmetry.space_group_name_H-M   'P 1'
#
loop_
_entity.id
_entity.type
_entity.pdbx_description
1 polymer ?
#
loop_
_entity_poly.entity_id
_entity_poly.type
_entity_poly.pdbx_seq_one_letter_code
_entity_poly.pdbx_strand_id
1 'polypeptide(L)'
;MPSPPLVAVLALNTAAFSVALACAFMMRRNMRVNVCTIDASIDFESLMHDSCYDAWFKRHLRCSQKTFHLLCAMLRRYFPVVPYKKYSFERAVACTLYHLGSSGGFRETALALGVSKAWCIVNVNAVIRVLFLMRAECIKLPTSQAEWEIISDGFRQI
;
A
#
# COMPACT_ATOMS: atom_id res chain seq x y z
N MET A 1 -25.69 -26.03 -44.39
CA MET A 1 -25.05 -24.85 -43.76
C MET A 1 -26.15 -23.87 -43.38
N PRO A 2 -26.16 -23.31 -42.15
CA PRO A 2 -27.19 -22.35 -41.75
C PRO A 2 -27.15 -21.12 -42.68
N SER A 3 -28.31 -20.61 -43.05
CA SER A 3 -28.41 -19.47 -43.97
C SER A 3 -27.83 -18.20 -43.30
N PRO A 4 -27.15 -17.32 -44.06
CA PRO A 4 -26.51 -16.11 -43.53
C PRO A 4 -27.40 -15.22 -42.63
N PRO A 5 -28.72 -15.06 -42.86
CA PRO A 5 -29.57 -14.28 -41.94
C PRO A 5 -29.71 -14.92 -40.56
N LEU A 6 -29.66 -16.25 -40.47
CA LEU A 6 -29.83 -16.99 -39.21
C LEU A 6 -28.59 -16.84 -38.31
N VAL A 7 -27.40 -16.78 -38.91
CA VAL A 7 -26.13 -16.50 -38.22
C VAL A 7 -26.09 -15.04 -37.71
N ALA A 8 -26.58 -14.08 -38.50
CA ALA A 8 -26.65 -12.68 -38.10
C ALA A 8 -27.60 -12.46 -36.91
N VAL A 9 -28.76 -13.13 -36.90
CA VAL A 9 -29.73 -13.06 -35.79
C VAL A 9 -29.14 -13.68 -34.51
N LEU A 10 -28.45 -14.82 -34.61
CA LEU A 10 -27.78 -15.45 -33.47
C LEU A 10 -26.62 -14.59 -32.91
N ALA A 11 -25.83 -13.96 -33.78
CA ALA A 11 -24.76 -13.04 -33.38
C ALA A 11 -25.29 -11.79 -32.67
N LEU A 12 -26.38 -11.20 -33.18
CA LEU A 12 -27.04 -10.06 -32.54
C LEU A 12 -27.61 -10.43 -31.16
N ASN A 13 -28.26 -11.59 -31.05
CA ASN A 13 -28.85 -12.04 -29.79
C ASN A 13 -27.77 -12.34 -28.74
N THR A 14 -26.64 -12.93 -29.13
CA THR A 14 -25.52 -13.21 -28.22
C THR A 14 -24.78 -11.94 -27.79
N ALA A 15 -24.60 -10.97 -28.70
CA ALA A 15 -24.05 -9.65 -28.35
C ALA A 15 -24.97 -8.87 -27.40
N ALA A 16 -26.28 -8.89 -27.63
CA ALA A 16 -27.24 -8.23 -26.75
C ALA A 16 -27.27 -8.87 -25.34
N PHE A 17 -27.21 -10.21 -25.26
CA PHE A 17 -27.22 -10.92 -23.97
C PHE A 17 -25.96 -10.66 -23.15
N SER A 18 -24.79 -10.61 -23.80
CA SER A 18 -23.51 -10.34 -23.14
C SER A 18 -23.40 -8.90 -22.63
N VAL A 19 -23.92 -7.92 -23.38
CA VAL A 19 -24.02 -6.53 -22.91
C VAL A 19 -25.00 -6.40 -21.76
N ALA A 20 -26.17 -7.03 -21.84
CA ALA A 20 -27.16 -7.01 -20.76
C ALA A 20 -26.62 -7.64 -19.47
N LEU A 21 -25.89 -8.76 -19.58
CA LEU A 21 -25.24 -9.42 -18.44
C LEU A 21 -24.14 -8.54 -17.85
N ALA A 22 -23.28 -7.94 -18.68
CA ALA A 22 -22.24 -7.02 -18.21
C ALA A 22 -22.83 -5.79 -17.50
N CYS A 23 -23.91 -5.21 -18.04
CA CYS A 23 -24.65 -4.11 -17.42
C CYS A 23 -25.31 -4.54 -16.10
N ALA A 24 -25.90 -5.73 -16.02
CA ALA A 24 -26.49 -6.27 -14.80
C ALA A 24 -25.44 -6.50 -13.68
N PHE A 25 -24.25 -6.99 -14.03
CA PHE A 25 -23.13 -7.09 -13.10
C PHE A 25 -22.60 -5.72 -12.65
N MET A 26 -22.51 -4.75 -13.56
CA MET A 26 -22.11 -3.37 -13.24
C MET A 26 -23.14 -2.67 -12.33
N MET A 27 -24.43 -2.95 -12.50
CA MET A 27 -25.52 -2.35 -11.70
C MET A 27 -25.72 -3.01 -10.33
N ARG A 28 -25.26 -4.26 -10.12
CA ARG A 28 -25.13 -4.86 -8.78
C ARG A 28 -23.93 -4.28 -8.03
N ARG A 29 -23.92 -2.96 -7.82
CA ARG A 29 -23.16 -2.39 -6.70
C ARG A 29 -23.93 -2.74 -5.44
N ASN A 30 -23.43 -3.75 -4.70
CA ASN A 30 -23.86 -3.97 -3.32
C ASN A 30 -23.89 -2.61 -2.61
N MET A 31 -25.04 -2.28 -2.02
CA MET A 31 -25.19 -1.10 -1.17
C MET A 31 -24.06 -1.17 -0.15
N ARG A 32 -23.14 -0.19 -0.18
CA ARG A 32 -22.03 -0.14 0.75
C ARG A 32 -22.60 0.21 2.11
N VAL A 33 -23.03 -0.80 2.87
CA VAL A 33 -23.30 -0.63 4.29
C VAL A 33 -21.95 -0.34 4.91
N ASN A 34 -21.81 0.88 5.44
CA ASN A 34 -20.60 1.32 6.12
C ASN A 34 -20.63 0.71 7.52
N VAL A 35 -20.44 -0.62 7.60
CA VAL A 35 -20.16 -1.30 8.86
C VAL A 35 -18.71 -0.99 9.21
N CYS A 36 -18.50 0.21 9.75
CA CYS A 36 -17.29 0.51 10.52
C CYS A 36 -17.46 -0.11 11.90
N THR A 37 -17.39 -1.45 11.98
CA THR A 37 -16.91 -2.08 13.21
C THR A 37 -15.44 -1.68 13.33
N ILE A 38 -15.18 -0.60 14.05
CA ILE A 38 -13.83 -0.23 14.47
C ILE A 38 -13.44 -1.32 15.49
N ASP A 39 -12.99 -2.48 15.00
CA ASP A 39 -12.29 -3.43 15.85
C ASP A 39 -11.00 -2.75 16.29
N ALA A 40 -10.88 -2.59 17.62
CA ALA A 40 -9.81 -1.94 18.37
C ALA A 40 -8.70 -1.33 17.50
N SER A 41 -8.76 -0.01 17.28
CA SER A 41 -7.63 0.71 16.70
C SER A 41 -6.36 0.31 17.45
N ILE A 42 -5.38 -0.25 16.75
CA ILE A 42 -4.04 -0.48 17.30
C ILE A 42 -3.62 0.82 17.99
N ASP A 43 -3.27 0.72 19.28
CA ASP A 43 -2.60 1.82 19.95
C ASP A 43 -1.20 1.93 19.36
N PHE A 44 -1.12 2.70 18.28
CA PHE A 44 0.09 2.84 17.49
C PHE A 44 1.22 3.44 18.32
N GLU A 45 0.91 4.26 19.34
CA GLU A 45 1.95 4.84 20.19
C GLU A 45 2.60 3.76 21.05
N SER A 46 1.81 2.85 21.65
CA SER A 46 2.34 1.66 22.32
C SER A 46 3.14 0.77 21.35
N LEU A 47 2.65 0.58 20.13
CA LEU A 47 3.35 -0.18 19.08
C LEU A 47 4.72 0.41 18.73
N MET A 48 4.90 1.73 18.84
CA MET A 48 6.18 2.39 18.55
C MET A 48 7.24 2.17 19.63
N HIS A 49 6.85 1.94 20.89
CA HIS A 49 7.76 1.98 22.03
C HIS A 49 8.02 0.59 22.63
N ASP A 50 7.05 -0.32 22.56
CA ASP A 50 7.21 -1.65 23.12
C ASP A 50 7.85 -2.62 22.10
N SER A 51 9.00 -3.16 22.49
CA SER A 51 9.76 -4.13 21.69
C SER A 51 9.02 -5.45 21.44
N CYS A 52 7.99 -5.77 22.23
CA CYS A 52 7.16 -6.97 22.03
C CYS A 52 6.45 -6.96 20.66
N TYR A 53 6.29 -5.78 20.05
CA TYR A 53 5.64 -5.62 18.75
C TYR A 53 6.58 -5.78 17.55
N ASP A 54 7.89 -6.06 17.71
CA ASP A 54 8.80 -6.22 16.57
C ASP A 54 8.32 -7.27 15.54
N ALA A 55 7.69 -8.35 16.02
CA ALA A 55 7.07 -9.36 15.16
C ALA A 55 5.95 -8.78 14.27
N TRP A 56 5.19 -7.81 14.79
CA TRP A 56 4.17 -7.09 14.03
C TRP A 56 4.81 -6.25 12.92
N PHE A 57 5.88 -5.51 13.21
CA PHE A 57 6.61 -4.72 12.20
C PHE A 57 7.12 -5.60 11.07
N LYS A 58 7.75 -6.74 11.40
CA LYS A 58 8.26 -7.69 10.40
C LYS A 58 7.14 -8.25 9.54
N ARG A 59 6.01 -8.59 10.15
CA ARG A 59 4.85 -9.16 9.46
C ARG A 59 4.16 -8.16 8.54
N HIS A 60 3.92 -6.94 9.02
CA HIS A 60 3.04 -5.97 8.35
C HIS A 60 3.78 -4.88 7.59
N LEU A 61 4.99 -4.50 8.04
CA LEU A 61 5.80 -3.44 7.44
C LEU A 61 7.09 -3.97 6.79
N ARG A 62 7.32 -5.29 6.84
CA ARG A 62 8.46 -6.00 6.22
C ARG A 62 9.84 -5.54 6.70
N CYS A 63 9.90 -4.93 7.89
CA CYS A 63 11.13 -4.48 8.52
C CYS A 63 11.07 -4.66 10.04
N SER A 64 12.21 -4.60 10.73
CA SER A 64 12.22 -4.58 12.20
C SER A 64 11.71 -3.24 12.73
N GLN A 65 11.24 -3.20 13.99
CA GLN A 65 10.86 -1.95 14.66
C GLN A 65 12.04 -0.95 14.70
N LYS A 66 13.27 -1.45 14.92
CA LYS A 66 14.49 -0.62 14.87
C LYS A 66 14.72 -0.02 13.49
N THR A 67 14.60 -0.82 12.43
CA THR A 67 14.73 -0.35 11.04
C THR A 67 13.67 0.68 10.71
N PHE A 68 12.44 0.48 11.19
CA PHE A 68 11.35 1.41 11.00
C PHE A 68 11.63 2.79 11.62
N HIS A 69 12.13 2.83 12.86
CA HIS A 69 12.55 4.06 13.52
C HIS A 69 13.65 4.80 12.75
N LEU A 70 14.67 4.06 12.28
CA LEU A 70 15.74 4.62 11.45
C LEU A 70 15.20 5.21 10.14
N LEU A 71 14.28 4.50 9.48
CA LEU A 71 13.62 4.99 8.27
C LEU A 71 12.84 6.27 8.54
N CYS A 72 12.09 6.34 9.65
CA CYS A 72 11.37 7.54 10.04
C CYS A 72 12.33 8.71 10.28
N ALA A 73 13.40 8.51 11.04
CA ALA A 73 14.40 9.54 11.32
C ALA A 73 15.09 10.06 10.03
N MET A 74 15.36 9.16 9.07
CA MET A 74 15.91 9.53 7.77
C MET A 74 14.92 10.36 6.94
N LEU A 75 13.68 9.86 6.78
CA LEU A 75 12.66 10.53 5.97
C LEU A 75 12.27 11.89 6.55
N ARG A 76 12.27 12.05 7.88
CA ARG A 76 11.89 13.28 8.57
C ARG A 76 12.65 14.52 8.08
N ARG A 77 13.90 14.35 7.62
CA ARG A 77 14.74 15.43 7.08
C ARG A 77 14.19 16.05 5.79
N TYR A 78 13.35 15.31 5.07
CA TYR A 78 12.76 15.73 3.80
C TYR A 78 11.32 16.23 3.94
N PHE A 79 10.79 16.25 5.16
CA PHE A 79 9.46 16.78 5.45
C PHE A 79 9.56 18.08 6.26
N PRO A 80 8.73 19.09 5.95
CA PRO A 80 8.64 20.26 6.80
C PRO A 80 8.18 19.84 8.20
N VAL A 81 8.69 20.53 9.22
CA VAL A 81 8.24 20.34 10.61
C VAL A 81 6.82 20.89 10.72
N VAL A 82 5.84 20.04 10.44
CA VAL A 82 4.42 20.35 10.59
C VAL A 82 3.92 19.68 11.87
N PRO A 83 3.20 20.42 12.74
CA PRO A 83 2.52 19.81 13.87
C PRO A 83 1.43 18.89 13.34
N TYR A 84 1.67 17.59 13.45
CA TYR A 84 0.67 16.56 13.19
C TYR A 84 -0.42 16.66 14.26
N LYS A 85 -1.62 17.13 13.89
CA LYS A 85 -2.70 17.40 14.86
C LYS A 85 -3.32 16.16 15.50
N LYS A 86 -3.39 15.03 14.77
CA LYS A 86 -4.12 13.83 15.20
C LYS A 86 -3.34 12.52 15.08
N TYR A 87 -2.52 12.38 14.04
CA TYR A 87 -1.79 11.15 13.74
C TYR A 87 -0.33 11.50 13.45
N SER A 88 0.62 10.78 14.04
CA SER A 88 2.05 11.05 13.93
C SER A 88 2.62 10.85 12.51
N PHE A 89 3.82 11.37 12.28
CA PHE A 89 4.56 11.17 11.03
C PHE A 89 4.91 9.70 10.81
N GLU A 90 5.31 9.04 11.89
CA GLU A 90 5.58 7.61 11.96
C GLU A 90 4.36 6.83 11.46
N ARG A 91 3.14 7.24 11.86
CA ARG A 91 1.92 6.62 11.36
C ARG A 91 1.72 6.81 9.87
N ALA A 92 2.12 7.94 9.29
CA ALA A 92 2.11 8.16 7.84
C ALA A 92 3.09 7.22 7.10
N VAL A 93 4.30 7.05 7.64
CA VAL A 93 5.30 6.12 7.11
C VAL A 93 4.81 4.67 7.21
N ALA A 94 4.23 4.28 8.35
CA ALA A 94 3.65 2.96 8.54
C ALA A 94 2.48 2.69 7.58
N CYS A 95 1.58 3.65 7.37
CA CYS A 95 0.52 3.53 6.35
C CYS A 95 1.13 3.28 4.96
N THR A 96 2.24 3.93 4.64
CA THR A 96 2.90 3.80 3.33
C THR A 96 3.49 2.41 3.15
N LEU A 97 4.28 1.95 4.13
CA LEU A 97 4.88 0.61 4.08
C LEU A 97 3.82 -0.49 4.08
N TYR A 98 2.78 -0.36 4.91
CA TYR A 98 1.67 -1.30 4.91
C TYR A 98 0.97 -1.32 3.55
N HIS A 99 0.66 -0.15 2.98
CA HIS A 99 -0.01 -0.08 1.69
C HIS A 99 0.81 -0.71 0.57
N LEU A 100 2.11 -0.43 0.50
CA LEU A 100 3.02 -1.00 -0.51
C LEU A 100 3.26 -2.50 -0.32
N GLY A 101 3.26 -2.97 0.94
CA GLY A 101 3.49 -4.38 1.28
C GLY A 101 2.22 -5.24 1.27
N SER A 102 1.04 -4.64 1.24
CA SER A 102 -0.26 -5.31 1.18
C SER A 102 -0.80 -5.33 -0.25
N SER A 103 -1.51 -6.38 -0.64
CA SER A 103 -2.34 -6.37 -1.85
C SER A 103 -3.66 -5.58 -1.66
N GLY A 104 -3.82 -4.93 -0.51
CA GLY A 104 -5.01 -4.21 -0.08
C GLY A 104 -5.09 -2.78 -0.59
N GLY A 105 -6.30 -2.21 -0.55
CA GLY A 105 -6.53 -0.80 -0.87
C GLY A 105 -6.43 0.12 0.35
N PHE A 106 -6.43 1.45 0.13
CA PHE A 106 -6.36 2.47 1.20
C PHE A 106 -7.38 2.31 2.34
N ARG A 107 -8.53 1.67 2.10
CA ARG A 107 -9.52 1.42 3.17
C ARG A 107 -8.96 0.42 4.18
N GLU A 108 -8.34 -0.64 3.70
CA GLU A 108 -7.75 -1.67 4.57
C GLU A 108 -6.57 -1.11 5.35
N THR A 109 -5.66 -0.41 4.68
CA THR A 109 -4.53 0.27 5.34
C THR A 109 -5.00 1.24 6.42
N ALA A 110 -6.04 2.03 6.13
CA ALA A 110 -6.58 2.99 7.08
C ALA A 110 -7.21 2.32 8.30
N LEU A 111 -7.93 1.21 8.10
CA LEU A 111 -8.48 0.40 9.18
C LEU A 111 -7.37 -0.21 10.04
N ALA A 112 -6.37 -0.85 9.41
CA ALA A 112 -5.27 -1.49 10.10
C ALA A 112 -4.49 -0.53 11.02
N LEU A 113 -4.34 0.73 10.60
CA LEU A 113 -3.57 1.73 11.36
C LEU A 113 -4.46 2.71 12.16
N GLY A 114 -5.76 2.47 12.23
CA GLY A 114 -6.68 3.30 13.00
C GLY A 114 -6.73 4.77 12.55
N VAL A 115 -6.68 5.02 11.23
CA VAL A 115 -6.75 6.36 10.65
C VAL A 115 -7.94 6.50 9.69
N SER A 116 -8.29 7.74 9.33
CA SER A 116 -9.28 7.94 8.27
C SER A 116 -8.69 7.63 6.89
N LYS A 117 -9.49 7.07 5.98
CA LYS A 117 -9.07 6.79 4.60
C LYS A 117 -8.53 8.04 3.88
N ALA A 118 -9.20 9.19 4.04
CA ALA A 118 -8.77 10.44 3.40
C ALA A 118 -7.37 10.86 3.87
N TRP A 119 -7.14 10.81 5.18
CA TRP A 119 -5.82 11.08 5.76
C TRP A 119 -4.76 10.10 5.26
N CYS A 120 -5.09 8.80 5.21
CA CYS A 120 -4.19 7.77 4.69
C CYS A 120 -3.76 8.07 3.25
N ILE A 121 -4.71 8.40 2.35
CA ILE A 121 -4.41 8.72 0.95
C ILE A 121 -3.45 9.91 0.83
N VAL A 122 -3.74 11.00 1.54
CA VAL A 122 -2.91 12.22 1.47
C VAL A 122 -1.48 11.94 1.92
N ASN A 123 -1.32 11.25 3.05
CA ASN A 123 -0.01 11.04 3.65
C ASN A 123 0.81 9.97 2.92
N VAL A 124 0.18 8.88 2.49
CA VAL A 124 0.87 7.86 1.67
C VAL A 124 1.40 8.46 0.38
N ASN A 125 0.58 9.28 -0.31
CA ASN A 125 1.03 9.95 -1.53
C ASN A 125 2.16 10.96 -1.26
N ALA A 126 2.16 11.63 -0.11
CA ALA A 126 3.25 12.54 0.27
C ALA A 126 4.56 11.77 0.51
N VAL A 127 4.52 10.64 1.23
CA VAL A 127 5.70 9.78 1.45
C VAL A 127 6.21 9.20 0.13
N ILE A 128 5.33 8.69 -0.74
CA ILE A 128 5.74 8.18 -2.06
C ILE A 128 6.42 9.25 -2.91
N ARG A 129 5.93 10.50 -2.89
CA ARG A 129 6.58 11.61 -3.61
C ARG A 129 7.99 11.87 -3.12
N VAL A 130 8.20 11.88 -1.81
CA VAL A 130 9.54 12.06 -1.23
C VAL A 130 10.45 10.88 -1.59
N LEU A 131 9.98 9.64 -1.46
CA LEU A 131 10.73 8.45 -1.88
C LEU A 131 11.11 8.51 -3.37
N PHE A 132 10.20 8.98 -4.22
CA PHE A 132 10.47 9.16 -5.65
C PHE A 132 11.55 10.22 -5.91
N LEU A 133 11.57 11.32 -5.15
CA LEU A 133 12.63 12.34 -5.25
C LEU A 133 13.98 11.79 -4.79
N MET A 134 13.99 10.97 -3.74
CA MET A 134 15.19 10.35 -3.18
C MET A 134 15.72 9.17 -4.02
N ARG A 135 15.01 8.74 -5.07
CA ARG A 135 15.33 7.51 -5.81
C ARG A 135 16.78 7.49 -6.34
N ALA A 136 17.31 8.61 -6.80
CA ALA A 136 18.66 8.68 -7.36
C ALA A 136 19.76 8.56 -6.28
N GLU A 137 19.44 8.95 -5.05
CA GLU A 137 20.34 8.84 -3.90
C GLU A 137 20.28 7.44 -3.28
N CYS A 138 19.08 6.87 -3.17
CA CYS A 138 18.81 5.64 -2.43
C CYS A 138 18.81 4.36 -3.29
N ILE A 139 18.48 4.46 -4.58
CA ILE A 139 18.43 3.32 -5.50
C ILE A 139 19.57 3.50 -6.50
N LYS A 140 20.74 2.94 -6.15
CA LYS A 140 21.88 2.82 -7.04
C LYS A 140 22.10 1.35 -7.34
N LEU A 141 22.11 1.01 -8.62
CA LEU A 141 22.59 -0.29 -9.05
C LEU A 141 24.13 -0.25 -9.03
N PRO A 142 24.80 -1.28 -8.51
CA PRO A 142 26.24 -1.41 -8.66
C PRO A 142 26.61 -1.40 -10.15
N THR A 143 27.54 -0.52 -10.50
CA THR A 143 27.99 -0.31 -11.89
C THR A 143 29.41 -0.83 -12.14
N SER A 144 30.15 -1.15 -11.07
CA SER A 144 31.48 -1.71 -11.16
C SER A 144 31.55 -3.12 -10.57
N GLN A 145 32.49 -3.92 -11.07
CA GLN A 145 32.75 -5.27 -10.58
C GLN A 145 33.09 -5.28 -9.07
N ALA A 146 33.83 -4.28 -8.60
CA ALA A 146 34.17 -4.12 -7.18
C ALA A 146 32.93 -3.85 -6.30
N GLU A 147 31.98 -3.02 -6.75
CA GLU A 147 30.72 -2.81 -6.03
C GLU A 147 29.88 -4.10 -5.97
N TRP A 148 29.86 -4.88 -7.04
CA TRP A 148 29.21 -6.19 -7.07
C TRP A 148 29.84 -7.18 -6.10
N GLU A 149 31.16 -7.21 -6.00
CA GLU A 149 31.91 -8.07 -5.07
C GLU A 149 31.59 -7.69 -3.62
N ILE A 150 31.60 -6.40 -3.27
CA ILE A 150 31.22 -5.92 -1.93
C ILE A 150 29.80 -6.37 -1.55
N ILE A 151 28.85 -6.22 -2.48
CA ILE A 151 27.46 -6.63 -2.25
C ILE A 151 27.35 -8.15 -2.10
N SER A 152 28.01 -8.91 -2.97
CA SER A 152 28.07 -10.38 -2.93
C SER A 152 28.63 -10.89 -1.60
N ASP A 153 29.73 -10.31 -1.13
CA ASP A 153 30.36 -10.69 0.13
C ASP A 153 29.48 -10.36 1.32
N GLY A 154 28.76 -9.23 1.29
CA GLY A 154 27.77 -8.88 2.30
C GLY A 154 26.65 -9.92 2.41
N PHE A 155 26.14 -10.43 1.28
CA PHE A 155 25.12 -11.48 1.28
C PHE A 155 25.64 -12.85 1.75
N ARG A 156 26.93 -13.14 1.55
CA ARG A 156 27.54 -14.40 2.02
C ARG A 156 27.72 -14.47 3.54
N GLN A 157 27.66 -13.33 4.22
CA GLN A 157 27.86 -13.21 5.67
C GLN A 157 26.54 -13.24 6.48
N ILE A 158 25.39 -13.29 5.80
CA ILE A 158 24.04 -13.34 6.40
C ILE A 158 23.51 -14.77 6.29
#